data_AF-A0A960TPV6-F1
#
_entry.id   AF-A0A960TPV6-F1
#
_cell.length_a   1.000
_cell.length_b   1.000
_cell.length_c   1.000
_cell.angle_alpha   90.00
_cell.angle_beta   90.00
_cell.angle_gamma   90.00
#
_symmetry.space_group_name_H-M   'P 1'
#
loop_
_entity.id
_entity.type
_entity.pdbx_description
1 polymer ?
#
loop_
_entity_poly.entity_id
_entity_poly.type
_entity_poly.pdbx_seq_one_letter_code
_entity_poly.pdbx_strand_id
1 'polypeptide(L)'
;LAWRTVYFSFVGTGGVQEIALISTASQFDAAGRGAYIDDITIDVYDGYTQGSVIDLSGHINSGLVDTDGSEVLSIEISGIPTGFTLSDGMNPIAISGGVATVTPAQLLSLELTPTSSYYGKLQLEINATSSELSNGDTASTEDTLIIEILPDFDNPVSILYGGSGNDTMVGTNAAQHIYGGAGSDILTGGGGADTFYWQVEDGNSVSIPVDIITDFSLNGGGADKLDLSGLLQGEENNPIENYFNSITFSGGNTTLQISSNGDGVHDQTIVMEGVNLTTLGPTIPDILDTMITNGQLIVDT
;
A
#
# COMPACT_ATOMS: atom_id res chain seq x y z
N LEU A 1 -11.43 15.79 -24.68
CA LEU A 1 -11.53 15.67 -23.21
C LEU A 1 -10.55 14.58 -22.84
N ALA A 2 -9.51 14.90 -22.07
CA ALA A 2 -8.63 13.89 -21.51
C ALA A 2 -9.36 13.32 -20.29
N TRP A 3 -10.14 12.26 -20.50
CA TRP A 3 -10.83 11.58 -19.42
C TRP A 3 -9.80 10.85 -18.56
N ARG A 4 -10.00 10.91 -17.24
CA ARG A 4 -9.14 10.23 -16.28
C ARG A 4 -10.00 9.59 -15.21
N THR A 5 -9.66 8.34 -14.88
CA THR A 5 -10.28 7.63 -13.78
C THR A 5 -9.55 7.98 -12.49
N VAL A 6 -10.30 8.39 -11.48
CA VAL A 6 -9.77 8.69 -10.14
C VAL A 6 -10.41 7.72 -9.16
N TYR A 7 -9.59 7.09 -8.35
CA TYR A 7 -10.03 6.17 -7.31
C TYR A 7 -9.81 6.83 -5.94
N PHE A 8 -10.81 6.72 -5.08
CA PHE A 8 -10.72 7.10 -3.68
C PHE A 8 -11.38 6.00 -2.87
N SER A 9 -10.89 5.81 -1.66
CA SER A 9 -11.34 4.77 -0.76
C SER A 9 -11.44 5.35 0.64
N PHE A 10 -12.38 4.84 1.42
CA PHE A 10 -12.64 5.30 2.78
C PHE A 10 -13.31 4.14 3.54
N VAL A 11 -13.11 4.08 4.85
CA VAL A 11 -13.81 3.12 5.71
C VAL A 11 -15.06 3.76 6.28
N GLY A 12 -16.16 3.00 6.20
CA GLY A 12 -17.40 3.34 6.87
C GLY A 12 -17.21 3.38 8.39
N THR A 13 -17.51 4.49 9.06
CA THR A 13 -17.57 4.57 10.54
C THR A 13 -18.79 3.86 11.13
N GLY A 14 -19.58 3.15 10.31
CA GLY A 14 -20.90 2.62 10.66
C GLY A 14 -22.02 3.67 10.75
N GLY A 15 -21.71 4.94 10.52
CA GLY A 15 -22.66 6.06 10.47
C GLY A 15 -22.83 6.67 9.07
N VAL A 16 -23.74 7.64 8.95
CA VAL A 16 -23.87 8.44 7.72
C VAL A 16 -22.61 9.28 7.53
N GLN A 17 -21.99 9.17 6.36
CA GLN A 17 -20.85 9.99 5.95
C GLN A 17 -21.16 10.76 4.66
N GLU A 18 -20.63 11.97 4.57
CA GLU A 18 -20.70 12.80 3.37
C GLU A 18 -19.40 12.66 2.59
N ILE A 19 -19.53 12.31 1.30
CA ILE A 19 -18.41 12.24 0.35
C ILE A 19 -18.58 13.39 -0.63
N ALA A 20 -17.59 14.28 -0.69
CA ALA A 20 -17.61 15.44 -1.57
C ALA A 20 -16.48 15.34 -2.61
N LEU A 21 -16.85 15.45 -3.89
CA LEU A 21 -15.90 15.66 -4.98
C LEU A 21 -15.84 17.16 -5.29
N ILE A 22 -14.69 17.79 -5.04
CA ILE A 22 -14.53 19.24 -5.17
C ILE A 22 -13.42 19.53 -6.17
N SER A 23 -13.70 20.32 -7.20
CA SER A 23 -12.66 20.84 -8.08
C SER A 23 -11.90 21.98 -7.39
N THR A 24 -10.57 21.89 -7.32
CA THR A 24 -9.69 22.91 -6.71
C THR A 24 -9.26 24.01 -7.68
N ALA A 25 -10.02 24.25 -8.76
CA ALA A 25 -9.66 25.19 -9.81
C ALA A 25 -9.23 26.55 -9.24
N SER A 26 -7.98 26.93 -9.49
CA SER A 26 -7.37 28.16 -8.98
C SER A 26 -7.73 29.41 -9.80
N GLN A 27 -8.32 29.21 -10.99
CA GLN A 27 -8.76 30.28 -11.88
C GLN A 27 -10.09 29.91 -12.56
N PHE A 28 -10.93 30.93 -12.76
CA PHE A 28 -12.19 30.81 -13.49
C PHE A 28 -12.05 31.41 -14.89
N ASP A 29 -12.13 30.57 -15.92
CA ASP A 29 -12.23 31.00 -17.31
C ASP A 29 -13.70 30.99 -17.75
N ALA A 30 -14.24 32.17 -18.09
CA ALA A 30 -15.62 32.32 -18.56
C ALA A 30 -15.89 31.62 -19.90
N ALA A 31 -14.84 31.28 -20.66
CA ALA A 31 -14.92 30.45 -21.88
C ALA A 31 -14.54 28.98 -21.64
N GLY A 32 -14.11 28.64 -20.42
CA GLY A 32 -13.72 27.30 -20.02
C GLY A 32 -14.91 26.35 -19.89
N ARG A 33 -14.69 25.06 -20.15
CA ARG A 33 -15.75 24.03 -20.06
C ARG A 33 -15.93 23.42 -18.66
N GLY A 34 -15.16 23.86 -17.67
CA GLY A 34 -15.16 23.29 -16.32
C GLY A 34 -14.61 21.85 -16.27
N ALA A 35 -14.80 21.18 -15.13
CA ALA A 35 -14.52 19.75 -14.96
C ALA A 35 -15.79 18.94 -15.26
N TYR A 36 -15.63 17.82 -15.97
CA TYR A 36 -16.68 16.80 -16.12
C TYR A 36 -16.30 15.62 -15.24
N ILE A 37 -17.26 15.17 -14.43
CA ILE A 37 -17.16 13.95 -13.66
C ILE A 37 -18.26 13.05 -14.21
N ASP A 38 -17.88 11.86 -14.64
CA ASP A 38 -18.79 10.83 -15.18
C ASP A 38 -18.32 9.46 -14.69
N ASP A 39 -19.15 8.42 -14.89
CA ASP A 39 -18.85 7.03 -14.51
C ASP A 39 -18.49 6.84 -13.03
N ILE A 40 -19.14 7.57 -12.12
CA ILE A 40 -18.97 7.39 -10.67
C ILE A 40 -19.55 6.04 -10.27
N THR A 41 -18.68 5.14 -9.82
CA THR A 41 -19.05 3.88 -9.16
C THR A 41 -18.67 3.91 -7.69
N ILE A 42 -19.45 3.21 -6.86
CA ILE A 42 -19.12 2.96 -5.45
C ILE A 42 -19.16 1.45 -5.27
N ASP A 43 -17.99 0.87 -5.01
CA ASP A 43 -17.86 -0.52 -4.63
C ASP A 43 -17.75 -0.60 -3.10
N VAL A 44 -18.63 -1.40 -2.49
CA VAL A 44 -18.67 -1.59 -1.03
C VAL A 44 -18.14 -2.97 -0.72
N TYR A 45 -17.16 -3.03 0.18
CA TYR A 45 -16.59 -4.27 0.68
C TYR A 45 -16.81 -4.36 2.18
N ASP A 46 -17.45 -5.45 2.62
CA ASP A 46 -17.61 -5.75 4.04
C ASP A 46 -16.42 -6.61 4.52
N GLY A 47 -15.73 -6.19 5.57
CA GLY A 47 -14.56 -6.90 6.10
C GLY A 47 -13.81 -6.08 7.15
N TYR A 48 -12.63 -6.56 7.52
CA TYR A 48 -11.74 -5.90 8.49
C TYR A 48 -10.52 -5.32 7.79
N THR A 49 -10.08 -4.14 8.16
CA THR A 49 -8.90 -3.53 7.55
C THR A 49 -7.61 -4.25 7.99
N GLN A 50 -6.64 -4.43 7.10
CA GLN A 50 -5.33 -5.00 7.45
C GLN A 50 -4.70 -4.28 8.65
N GLY A 51 -4.02 -5.02 9.53
CA GLY A 51 -3.42 -4.47 10.74
C GLY A 51 -4.40 -3.98 11.82
N SER A 52 -5.71 -3.95 11.55
CA SER A 52 -6.71 -3.61 12.57
C SER A 52 -6.98 -4.77 13.52
N VAL A 53 -7.41 -4.45 14.73
CA VAL A 53 -7.85 -5.47 15.70
C VAL A 53 -9.19 -6.04 15.24
N ILE A 54 -9.26 -7.36 15.14
CA ILE A 54 -10.45 -8.13 14.78
C ILE A 54 -10.99 -8.77 16.06
N ASP A 55 -12.17 -8.33 16.49
CA ASP A 55 -12.88 -8.95 17.61
C ASP A 55 -13.49 -10.29 17.17
N LEU A 56 -12.95 -11.39 17.68
CA LEU A 56 -13.44 -12.74 17.45
C LEU A 56 -14.44 -13.19 18.51
N SER A 57 -14.69 -12.38 19.54
CA SER A 57 -15.70 -12.67 20.55
C SER A 57 -17.07 -12.76 19.87
N GLY A 58 -17.77 -13.87 20.10
CA GLY A 58 -19.06 -14.16 19.44
C GLY A 58 -18.99 -14.71 18.01
N HIS A 59 -17.81 -14.78 17.37
CA HIS A 59 -17.63 -15.46 16.08
C HIS A 59 -17.34 -16.95 16.25
N ILE A 60 -16.79 -17.35 17.40
CA ILE A 60 -16.57 -18.74 17.77
C ILE A 60 -17.68 -19.12 18.76
N ASN A 61 -18.63 -19.94 18.31
CA ASN A 61 -19.78 -20.31 19.13
C ASN A 61 -19.34 -21.12 20.35
N SER A 62 -19.76 -20.68 21.53
CA SER A 62 -19.61 -21.40 22.80
C SER A 62 -20.52 -22.64 22.89
N GLY A 63 -21.09 -23.12 21.78
CA GLY A 63 -21.95 -24.31 21.70
C GLY A 63 -21.19 -25.64 21.69
N LEU A 64 -19.88 -25.58 21.88
CA LEU A 64 -18.96 -26.70 21.96
C LEU A 64 -18.99 -27.25 23.39
N VAL A 65 -20.19 -27.62 23.86
CA VAL A 65 -20.43 -27.84 25.29
C VAL A 65 -20.73 -29.30 25.57
N ASP A 66 -20.00 -29.75 26.58
CA ASP A 66 -20.55 -30.62 27.58
C ASP A 66 -21.71 -29.96 28.34
N THR A 67 -22.84 -30.65 28.40
CA THR A 67 -24.07 -30.18 29.05
C THR A 67 -24.16 -30.38 30.57
N ASP A 68 -23.19 -31.05 31.22
CA ASP A 68 -23.28 -31.34 32.67
C ASP A 68 -22.19 -30.70 33.56
N GLY A 69 -21.12 -30.18 32.96
CA GLY A 69 -20.17 -29.27 33.61
C GLY A 69 -19.06 -29.94 34.41
N SER A 70 -18.75 -31.21 34.12
CA SER A 70 -17.72 -32.01 34.80
C SER A 70 -16.33 -32.00 34.11
N GLU A 71 -16.23 -31.37 32.93
CA GLU A 71 -15.13 -31.46 31.97
C GLU A 71 -14.31 -30.17 31.89
N VAL A 72 -13.08 -30.29 31.38
CA VAL A 72 -12.24 -29.16 30.98
C VAL A 72 -12.37 -28.95 29.48
N LEU A 73 -12.74 -27.73 29.06
CA LEU A 73 -12.82 -27.32 27.65
C LEU A 73 -11.52 -26.62 27.22
N SER A 74 -10.98 -27.06 26.08
CA SER A 74 -9.84 -26.45 25.40
C SER A 74 -10.21 -26.14 23.96
N ILE A 75 -9.87 -24.94 23.49
CA ILE A 75 -10.12 -24.53 22.10
C ILE A 75 -8.76 -24.37 21.42
N GLU A 76 -8.56 -25.07 20.32
CA GLU A 76 -7.42 -24.89 19.44
C GLU A 76 -7.85 -24.08 18.21
N ILE A 77 -7.08 -23.05 17.89
CA ILE A 77 -7.23 -22.23 16.69
C ILE A 77 -5.99 -22.46 15.85
N SER A 78 -6.16 -22.99 14.64
CA SER A 78 -5.07 -23.25 13.70
C SER A 78 -5.26 -22.46 12.40
N GLY A 79 -4.20 -22.43 11.58
CA GLY A 79 -4.17 -21.64 10.34
C GLY A 79 -3.78 -20.18 10.55
N ILE A 80 -3.27 -19.81 11.73
CA ILE A 80 -2.85 -18.44 12.03
C ILE A 80 -1.54 -18.14 11.28
N PRO A 81 -1.49 -17.16 10.36
CA PRO A 81 -0.27 -16.84 9.61
C PRO A 81 0.85 -16.26 10.49
N THR A 82 2.08 -16.40 10.03
CA THR A 82 3.25 -15.83 10.71
C THR A 82 3.12 -14.31 10.87
N GLY A 83 3.43 -13.80 12.07
CA GLY A 83 3.42 -12.37 12.38
C GLY A 83 2.09 -11.84 12.92
N PHE A 84 1.02 -12.63 12.85
CA PHE A 84 -0.24 -12.29 13.52
C PHE A 84 -0.07 -12.37 15.03
N THR A 85 -0.86 -11.57 15.75
CA THR A 85 -0.94 -11.64 17.21
C THR A 85 -2.36 -11.98 17.65
N LEU A 86 -2.46 -12.64 18.79
CA LEU A 86 -3.71 -13.02 19.43
C LEU A 86 -3.70 -12.50 20.86
N SER A 87 -4.83 -12.01 21.37
CA SER A 87 -4.94 -11.50 22.74
C SER A 87 -6.31 -11.81 23.34
N ASP A 88 -6.43 -11.78 24.66
CA ASP A 88 -7.72 -11.81 25.38
C ASP A 88 -8.25 -10.40 25.69
N GLY A 89 -7.85 -9.39 24.91
CA GLY A 89 -8.15 -7.97 25.12
C GLY A 89 -7.28 -7.30 26.19
N MET A 90 -6.56 -8.07 27.00
CA MET A 90 -5.62 -7.54 28.01
C MET A 90 -4.22 -8.13 27.90
N ASN A 91 -4.12 -9.43 27.61
CA ASN A 91 -2.88 -10.20 27.60
C ASN A 91 -2.69 -10.90 26.26
N PRO A 92 -1.45 -10.94 25.73
CA PRO A 92 -1.12 -11.74 24.57
C PRO A 92 -1.33 -13.24 24.82
N ILE A 93 -1.84 -13.94 23.81
CA ILE A 93 -1.95 -15.40 23.75
C ILE A 93 -0.85 -15.91 22.82
N ALA A 94 -0.10 -16.92 23.27
CA ALA A 94 1.01 -17.45 22.49
C ALA A 94 0.52 -18.22 21.25
N ILE A 95 1.16 -17.97 20.12
CA ILE A 95 0.98 -18.70 18.87
C ILE A 95 2.27 -19.49 18.60
N SER A 96 2.16 -20.79 18.39
CA SER A 96 3.30 -21.67 18.08
C SER A 96 2.99 -22.49 16.84
N GLY A 97 3.80 -22.33 15.78
CA GLY A 97 3.61 -23.06 14.53
C GLY A 97 2.28 -22.75 13.82
N GLY A 98 1.73 -21.54 14.01
CA GLY A 98 0.43 -21.14 13.45
C GLY A 98 -0.79 -21.68 14.21
N VAL A 99 -0.57 -22.19 15.43
CA VAL A 99 -1.61 -22.73 16.30
C VAL A 99 -1.60 -22.01 17.65
N ALA A 100 -2.78 -21.71 18.19
CA ALA A 100 -2.96 -21.16 19.52
C ALA A 100 -4.00 -21.99 20.30
N THR A 101 -3.77 -22.17 21.61
CA THR A 101 -4.73 -22.78 22.52
C THR A 101 -5.36 -21.70 23.39
N VAL A 102 -6.69 -21.66 23.41
CA VAL A 102 -7.50 -20.62 24.06
C VAL A 102 -8.41 -21.27 25.08
N THR A 103 -8.49 -20.66 26.26
CA THR A 103 -9.44 -21.07 27.31
C THR A 103 -10.82 -20.44 27.08
N PRO A 104 -11.90 -21.03 27.63
CA PRO A 104 -13.24 -20.45 27.50
C PRO A 104 -13.36 -19.01 28.02
N ALA A 105 -12.57 -18.63 29.03
CA ALA A 105 -12.56 -17.27 29.56
C ALA A 105 -11.92 -16.27 28.59
N GLN A 106 -10.85 -16.67 27.91
CA GLN A 106 -10.16 -15.84 26.91
C GLN A 106 -11.01 -15.64 25.65
N LEU A 107 -11.90 -16.60 25.33
CA LEU A 107 -12.80 -16.50 24.18
C LEU A 107 -13.75 -15.30 24.26
N LEU A 108 -14.10 -14.87 25.47
CA LEU A 108 -15.08 -13.80 25.70
C LEU A 108 -14.60 -12.42 25.22
N SER A 109 -13.29 -12.26 25.01
CA SER A 109 -12.65 -11.02 24.57
C SER A 109 -11.49 -11.35 23.63
N LEU A 110 -11.65 -12.40 22.82
CA LEU A 110 -10.61 -12.86 21.93
C LEU A 110 -10.44 -11.88 20.78
N GLU A 111 -9.22 -11.37 20.62
CA GLU A 111 -8.85 -10.44 19.58
C GLU A 111 -7.72 -11.01 18.74
N LEU A 112 -7.85 -10.91 17.41
CA LEU A 112 -6.79 -11.23 16.45
C LEU A 112 -6.32 -9.96 15.78
N THR A 113 -5.01 -9.74 15.70
CA THR A 113 -4.43 -8.64 14.92
C THR A 113 -3.61 -9.21 13.76
N PRO A 114 -4.06 -9.04 12.51
CA PRO A 114 -3.27 -9.35 11.32
C PRO A 114 -1.99 -8.51 11.23
N THR A 115 -1.04 -8.93 10.42
CA THR A 115 0.05 -8.02 10.03
C THR A 115 -0.52 -6.89 9.17
N SER A 116 0.16 -5.74 9.17
CA SER A 116 -0.22 -4.59 8.32
C SER A 116 -0.05 -4.85 6.82
N SER A 117 0.47 -6.01 6.43
CA SER A 117 0.73 -6.40 5.05
C SER A 117 -0.20 -7.51 4.55
N TYR A 118 -1.03 -8.08 5.43
CA TYR A 118 -1.91 -9.19 5.06
C TYR A 118 -3.28 -8.65 4.64
N TYR A 119 -3.72 -9.06 3.45
CA TYR A 119 -5.08 -8.83 2.95
C TYR A 119 -5.55 -10.08 2.17
N GLY A 120 -6.87 -10.18 2.00
CA GLY A 120 -7.56 -11.32 1.42
C GLY A 120 -8.24 -12.21 2.46
N LYS A 121 -8.65 -13.41 2.02
CA LYS A 121 -9.37 -14.38 2.84
C LYS A 121 -8.46 -15.10 3.81
N LEU A 122 -8.69 -14.87 5.09
CA LEU A 122 -8.15 -15.66 6.19
C LEU A 122 -9.14 -16.78 6.54
N GLN A 123 -8.66 -18.02 6.53
CA GLN A 123 -9.39 -19.17 7.03
C GLN A 123 -8.72 -19.67 8.31
N LEU A 124 -9.48 -19.71 9.41
CA LEU A 124 -9.06 -20.30 10.67
C LEU A 124 -9.87 -21.57 10.92
N GLU A 125 -9.19 -22.63 11.34
CA GLU A 125 -9.83 -23.87 11.77
C GLU A 125 -9.90 -23.88 13.31
N ILE A 126 -11.09 -24.14 13.83
CA ILE A 126 -11.37 -24.13 15.26
C ILE A 126 -11.68 -25.55 15.69
N ASN A 127 -10.93 -26.10 16.63
CA ASN A 127 -11.19 -27.40 17.22
C ASN A 127 -11.39 -27.25 18.73
N ALA A 128 -12.61 -27.45 19.20
CA ALA A 128 -12.89 -27.45 20.63
C ALA A 128 -13.00 -28.88 21.14
N THR A 129 -12.25 -29.17 22.21
CA THR A 129 -12.18 -30.47 22.85
C THR A 129 -12.60 -30.37 24.31
N SER A 130 -13.62 -31.12 24.71
CA SER A 130 -13.92 -31.39 26.12
C SER A 130 -13.14 -32.62 26.57
N SER A 131 -12.65 -32.60 27.80
CA SER A 131 -12.01 -33.75 28.45
C SER A 131 -12.60 -34.00 29.82
N GLU A 132 -13.09 -35.22 30.03
CA GLU A 132 -13.60 -35.65 31.32
C GLU A 132 -12.44 -35.96 32.27
N LEU A 133 -12.43 -35.32 33.44
CA LEU A 133 -11.35 -35.46 34.41
C LEU A 133 -11.31 -36.84 35.08
N SER A 134 -12.44 -37.56 35.07
CA SER A 134 -12.62 -38.81 35.81
C SER A 134 -11.93 -40.00 35.14
N ASN A 135 -11.92 -40.04 33.81
CA ASN A 135 -11.48 -41.15 32.99
C ASN A 135 -10.57 -40.71 31.81
N GLY A 136 -10.46 -39.41 31.52
CA GLY A 136 -9.69 -38.87 30.41
C GLY A 136 -10.38 -38.99 29.05
N ASP A 137 -11.67 -39.32 29.00
CA ASP A 137 -12.43 -39.35 27.75
C ASP A 137 -12.49 -37.95 27.14
N THR A 138 -12.45 -37.88 25.81
CA THR A 138 -12.48 -36.61 25.08
C THR A 138 -13.54 -36.63 23.99
N ALA A 139 -14.15 -35.48 23.75
CA ALA A 139 -15.03 -35.24 22.62
C ALA A 139 -14.64 -33.92 21.95
N SER A 140 -14.65 -33.88 20.62
CA SER A 140 -14.23 -32.71 19.87
C SER A 140 -15.27 -32.28 18.84
N THR A 141 -15.30 -30.99 18.51
CA THR A 141 -16.06 -30.43 17.40
C THR A 141 -15.20 -29.42 16.66
N GLU A 142 -15.31 -29.47 15.33
CA GLU A 142 -14.58 -28.60 14.42
C GLU A 142 -15.53 -27.55 13.82
N ASP A 143 -15.02 -26.34 13.64
CA ASP A 143 -15.66 -25.25 12.91
C ASP A 143 -14.63 -24.52 12.04
N THR A 144 -15.08 -23.77 11.06
CA THR A 144 -14.22 -22.98 10.17
C THR A 144 -14.70 -21.55 10.14
N LEU A 145 -13.82 -20.64 10.56
CA LEU A 145 -14.06 -19.20 10.51
C LEU A 145 -13.35 -18.61 9.30
N ILE A 146 -14.11 -17.97 8.42
CA ILE A 146 -13.58 -17.25 7.25
C ILE A 146 -13.74 -15.76 7.50
N ILE A 147 -12.63 -15.02 7.43
CA ILE A 147 -12.56 -13.58 7.63
C ILE A 147 -11.99 -12.96 6.36
N GLU A 148 -12.69 -11.98 5.79
CA GLU A 148 -12.15 -11.16 4.72
C GLU A 148 -11.37 -9.99 5.33
N ILE A 149 -10.07 -9.92 5.08
CA ILE A 149 -9.21 -8.80 5.47
C ILE A 149 -9.04 -7.91 4.25
N LEU A 150 -9.59 -6.71 4.32
CA LEU A 150 -9.50 -5.71 3.28
C LEU A 150 -8.15 -4.98 3.38
N PRO A 151 -7.53 -4.60 2.25
CA PRO A 151 -6.38 -3.72 2.28
C PRO A 151 -6.74 -2.39 2.97
N ASP A 152 -5.75 -1.74 3.57
CA ASP A 152 -5.95 -0.45 4.21
C ASP A 152 -6.13 0.64 3.16
N PHE A 153 -7.39 0.98 2.96
CA PHE A 153 -7.87 2.02 2.08
C PHE A 153 -7.97 3.40 2.77
N ASP A 154 -7.85 3.44 4.11
CA ASP A 154 -7.93 4.64 4.97
C ASP A 154 -6.56 5.30 5.19
N ASN A 155 -5.51 4.75 4.57
CA ASN A 155 -4.34 5.50 4.17
C ASN A 155 -4.43 5.80 2.66
N PRO A 156 -5.44 6.57 2.19
CA PRO A 156 -5.48 6.97 0.80
C PRO A 156 -4.23 7.79 0.58
N VAL A 157 -3.31 7.24 -0.20
CA VAL A 157 -2.09 7.93 -0.55
C VAL A 157 -2.54 9.20 -1.29
N SER A 158 -2.43 10.35 -0.62
CA SER A 158 -3.11 11.55 -1.09
C SER A 158 -2.49 12.02 -2.41
N ILE A 159 -3.32 12.20 -3.43
CA ILE A 159 -2.83 12.55 -4.77
C ILE A 159 -2.55 14.05 -4.83
N LEU A 160 -1.32 14.40 -5.22
CA LEU A 160 -0.89 15.75 -5.56
C LEU A 160 -0.60 15.80 -7.06
N TYR A 161 -1.28 16.69 -7.79
CA TYR A 161 -1.21 16.77 -9.25
C TYR A 161 -1.01 18.22 -9.71
N GLY A 162 0.08 18.48 -10.46
CA GLY A 162 0.44 19.82 -10.96
C GLY A 162 -0.30 20.16 -12.25
N GLY A 163 -0.18 19.28 -13.24
CA GLY A 163 -0.97 19.33 -14.47
C GLY A 163 -0.15 19.69 -15.69
N SER A 164 -0.37 20.88 -16.24
CA SER A 164 0.38 21.34 -17.41
C SER A 164 1.02 22.67 -17.10
N GLY A 165 2.26 22.84 -17.56
CA GLY A 165 3.09 23.98 -17.19
C GLY A 165 4.14 23.57 -16.16
N ASN A 166 4.93 24.54 -15.72
CA ASN A 166 5.96 24.31 -14.72
C ASN A 166 5.39 24.57 -13.33
N ASP A 167 5.23 23.52 -12.54
CA ASP A 167 4.58 23.56 -11.25
C ASP A 167 5.60 23.52 -10.09
N THR A 168 5.20 24.06 -8.94
CA THR A 168 5.94 23.93 -7.68
C THR A 168 5.00 23.38 -6.64
N MET A 169 5.29 22.17 -6.18
CA MET A 169 4.39 21.36 -5.39
C MET A 169 5.07 20.91 -4.10
N VAL A 170 4.33 21.02 -3.00
CA VAL A 170 4.79 20.60 -1.69
C VAL A 170 3.71 19.73 -1.07
N GLY A 171 4.09 18.50 -0.75
CA GLY A 171 3.28 17.53 -0.03
C GLY A 171 3.20 17.82 1.47
N THR A 172 2.96 16.77 2.22
CA THR A 172 2.57 16.79 3.63
C THR A 172 3.43 15.79 4.42
N ASN A 173 3.05 15.42 5.64
CA ASN A 173 3.77 14.41 6.42
C ASN A 173 3.19 13.00 6.24
N ALA A 174 2.18 12.83 5.40
CA ALA A 174 1.57 11.55 5.08
C ALA A 174 2.06 11.08 3.69
N ALA A 175 2.06 9.76 3.45
CA ALA A 175 2.40 9.21 2.15
C ALA A 175 1.51 9.77 1.03
N GLN A 176 2.11 10.13 -0.10
CA GLN A 176 1.45 10.77 -1.25
C GLN A 176 1.80 10.14 -2.59
N HIS A 177 0.90 10.36 -3.56
CA HIS A 177 1.11 10.04 -4.96
C HIS A 177 1.25 11.36 -5.69
N ILE A 178 2.45 11.65 -6.19
CA ILE A 178 2.82 12.97 -6.67
C ILE A 178 3.06 12.89 -8.18
N TYR A 179 2.31 13.69 -8.92
CA TYR A 179 2.37 13.80 -10.36
C TYR A 179 2.66 15.25 -10.73
N GLY A 180 3.87 15.53 -11.22
CA GLY A 180 4.19 16.84 -11.79
C GLY A 180 3.27 17.16 -12.98
N GLY A 181 3.28 16.25 -13.95
CA GLY A 181 2.58 16.42 -15.21
C GLY A 181 3.50 17.06 -16.26
N ALA A 182 2.90 17.63 -17.30
CA ALA A 182 3.66 18.13 -18.43
C ALA A 182 4.35 19.47 -18.10
N GLY A 183 5.67 19.47 -18.01
CA GLY A 183 6.45 20.69 -17.78
C GLY A 183 7.73 20.39 -17.02
N SER A 184 8.41 21.44 -16.54
CA SER A 184 9.53 21.30 -15.62
C SER A 184 9.05 21.63 -14.21
N ASP A 185 8.93 20.61 -13.36
CA ASP A 185 8.31 20.72 -12.05
C ASP A 185 9.31 20.67 -10.90
N ILE A 186 8.91 21.27 -9.77
CA ILE A 186 9.62 21.17 -8.49
C ILE A 186 8.70 20.45 -7.51
N LEU A 187 9.12 19.28 -7.06
CA LEU A 187 8.33 18.32 -6.30
C LEU A 187 8.95 18.10 -4.91
N THR A 188 8.20 18.39 -3.86
CA THR A 188 8.56 18.06 -2.47
C THR A 188 7.54 17.07 -1.93
N GLY A 189 7.97 15.91 -1.47
CA GLY A 189 7.09 14.88 -0.87
C GLY A 189 6.67 15.23 0.54
N GLY A 190 7.64 15.68 1.35
CA GLY A 190 7.51 15.98 2.76
C GLY A 190 7.94 14.79 3.61
N GLY A 191 7.03 14.30 4.45
CA GLY A 191 7.24 13.09 5.24
C GLY A 191 6.26 12.00 4.81
N GLY A 192 6.56 10.75 5.12
CA GLY A 192 5.79 9.61 4.63
C GLY A 192 6.64 8.77 3.69
N ALA A 193 6.01 7.81 3.01
CA ALA A 193 6.62 7.07 1.91
C ALA A 193 5.92 7.52 0.63
N ASP A 194 6.51 8.47 -0.09
CA ASP A 194 5.88 9.10 -1.24
C ASP A 194 6.21 8.34 -2.53
N THR A 195 5.27 8.29 -3.47
CA THR A 195 5.51 7.79 -4.82
C THR A 195 5.39 8.94 -5.81
N PHE A 196 6.48 9.21 -6.52
CA PHE A 196 6.53 10.21 -7.59
C PHE A 196 6.33 9.50 -8.92
N TYR A 197 5.36 9.94 -9.71
CA TYR A 197 4.92 9.29 -10.93
C TYR A 197 5.27 10.10 -12.18
N TRP A 198 5.73 9.38 -13.20
CA TRP A 198 5.81 9.89 -14.57
C TRP A 198 4.87 9.12 -15.50
N GLN A 199 4.28 9.83 -16.45
CA GLN A 199 3.37 9.35 -17.48
C GLN A 199 3.90 9.71 -18.88
N VAL A 200 3.36 9.08 -19.93
CA VAL A 200 3.72 9.34 -21.34
C VAL A 200 3.66 10.82 -21.73
N GLU A 201 2.76 11.60 -21.10
CA GLU A 201 2.62 13.03 -21.37
C GLU A 201 3.80 13.88 -20.89
N ASP A 202 4.60 13.38 -19.94
CA ASP A 202 5.71 14.13 -19.36
C ASP A 202 6.89 14.17 -20.35
N GLY A 203 7.25 13.04 -20.96
CA GLY A 203 8.35 12.95 -21.93
C GLY A 203 8.06 13.57 -23.32
N ASN A 204 6.82 13.94 -23.63
CA ASN A 204 6.41 14.37 -24.98
C ASN A 204 6.33 15.90 -25.15
N SER A 205 7.37 16.60 -24.71
CA SER A 205 7.43 18.07 -24.71
C SER A 205 8.31 18.64 -25.85
N VAL A 206 8.05 19.90 -26.24
CA VAL A 206 8.80 20.61 -27.31
C VAL A 206 10.28 20.81 -26.93
N SER A 207 10.56 20.88 -25.63
CA SER A 207 11.89 20.81 -25.02
C SER A 207 11.88 19.71 -23.97
N ILE A 208 13.03 19.07 -23.76
CA ILE A 208 13.22 18.05 -22.72
C ILE A 208 12.86 18.66 -21.37
N PRO A 209 11.81 18.18 -20.68
CA PRO A 209 11.46 18.66 -19.36
C PRO A 209 12.47 18.20 -18.32
N VAL A 210 12.49 18.94 -17.22
CA VAL A 210 13.42 18.74 -16.12
C VAL A 210 12.63 18.88 -14.83
N ASP A 211 12.44 17.75 -14.15
CA ASP A 211 11.75 17.71 -12.87
C ASP A 211 12.76 17.58 -11.75
N ILE A 212 12.48 18.25 -10.63
CA ILE A 212 13.35 18.31 -9.47
C ILE A 212 12.59 17.78 -8.27
N ILE A 213 13.02 16.65 -7.71
CA ILE A 213 12.56 16.15 -6.42
C ILE A 213 13.49 16.69 -5.33
N THR A 214 12.94 17.44 -4.38
CA THR A 214 13.75 18.20 -3.41
C THR A 214 14.17 17.40 -2.17
N ASP A 215 13.49 16.29 -1.88
CA ASP A 215 13.60 15.59 -0.59
C ASP A 215 13.47 14.06 -0.68
N PHE A 216 13.75 13.48 -1.84
CA PHE A 216 13.63 12.03 -2.07
C PHE A 216 14.42 11.20 -1.03
N SER A 217 13.73 10.32 -0.32
CA SER A 217 14.26 9.51 0.78
C SER A 217 14.57 8.08 0.36
N LEU A 218 15.83 7.65 0.52
CA LEU A 218 16.24 6.27 0.22
C LEU A 218 16.05 5.29 1.40
N ASN A 219 15.70 5.74 2.60
CA ASN A 219 15.87 4.94 3.82
C ASN A 219 14.64 4.94 4.74
N GLY A 220 14.37 3.78 5.36
CA GLY A 220 13.39 3.61 6.46
C GLY A 220 11.99 3.24 6.00
N GLY A 221 11.03 3.20 6.94
CA GLY A 221 9.61 2.95 6.65
C GLY A 221 8.89 4.11 5.93
N GLY A 222 9.63 5.17 5.61
CA GLY A 222 9.24 6.34 4.80
C GLY A 222 10.23 6.55 3.65
N ALA A 223 10.60 5.46 2.98
CA ALA A 223 11.42 5.52 1.77
C ALA A 223 10.51 5.81 0.57
N ASP A 224 10.94 6.72 -0.28
CA ASP A 224 10.18 7.16 -1.44
C ASP A 224 10.40 6.24 -2.63
N LYS A 225 9.49 6.35 -3.58
CA LYS A 225 9.44 5.55 -4.78
C LYS A 225 9.38 6.43 -6.02
N LEU A 226 10.08 6.00 -7.05
CA LEU A 226 10.02 6.54 -8.39
C LEU A 226 9.23 5.56 -9.25
N ASP A 227 8.06 5.96 -9.72
CA ASP A 227 7.24 5.15 -10.61
C ASP A 227 7.32 5.70 -12.04
N LEU A 228 8.00 4.93 -12.89
CA LEU A 228 8.17 5.21 -14.31
C LEU A 228 7.35 4.26 -15.18
N SER A 229 6.52 3.38 -14.60
CA SER A 229 5.69 2.43 -15.36
C SER A 229 4.73 3.11 -16.34
N GLY A 230 4.32 4.34 -16.03
CA GLY A 230 3.49 5.15 -16.92
C GLY A 230 4.27 5.89 -18.02
N LEU A 231 5.59 6.04 -17.88
CA LEU A 231 6.44 6.80 -18.81
C LEU A 231 7.15 5.89 -19.80
N LEU A 232 7.74 4.80 -19.32
CA LEU A 232 8.51 3.89 -20.16
C LEU A 232 7.58 3.15 -21.12
N GLN A 233 8.10 2.84 -22.30
CA GLN A 233 7.36 2.17 -23.36
C GLN A 233 8.21 1.03 -23.96
N GLY A 234 7.71 -0.20 -23.87
CA GLY A 234 8.32 -1.37 -24.52
C GLY A 234 9.43 -2.04 -23.70
N GLU A 235 9.56 -1.69 -22.42
CA GLU A 235 10.56 -2.20 -21.50
C GLU A 235 10.34 -3.68 -21.17
N GLU A 236 9.14 -4.21 -21.36
CA GLU A 236 8.82 -5.63 -21.22
C GLU A 236 9.58 -6.51 -22.24
N ASN A 237 10.11 -5.88 -23.29
CA ASN A 237 10.86 -6.54 -24.36
C ASN A 237 12.35 -6.16 -24.41
N ASN A 238 12.81 -5.25 -23.55
CA ASN A 238 14.16 -4.69 -23.60
C ASN A 238 14.77 -4.52 -22.21
N PRO A 239 16.10 -4.68 -22.04
CA PRO A 239 16.75 -4.40 -20.76
C PRO A 239 16.48 -2.97 -20.27
N ILE A 240 16.13 -2.83 -18.99
CA ILE A 240 15.69 -1.56 -18.39
C ILE A 240 16.76 -0.46 -18.51
N GLU A 241 18.04 -0.82 -18.50
CA GLU A 241 19.15 0.12 -18.65
C GLU A 241 19.15 0.85 -19.99
N ASN A 242 18.48 0.34 -21.03
CA ASN A 242 18.35 1.03 -22.31
C ASN A 242 17.49 2.31 -22.21
N TYR A 243 16.66 2.40 -21.18
CA TYR A 243 15.80 3.57 -20.91
C TYR A 243 16.52 4.63 -20.08
N PHE A 244 17.74 4.35 -19.59
CA PHE A 244 18.51 5.26 -18.76
C PHE A 244 19.82 5.65 -19.46
N ASN A 245 19.79 6.74 -20.22
CA ASN A 245 20.96 7.27 -20.91
C ASN A 245 22.11 7.62 -19.95
N SER A 246 21.78 8.15 -18.77
CA SER A 246 22.77 8.39 -17.72
C SER A 246 22.14 8.47 -16.32
N ILE A 247 22.92 8.02 -15.33
CA ILE A 247 22.70 8.25 -13.90
C ILE A 247 23.98 8.87 -13.36
N THR A 248 23.95 10.13 -12.98
CA THR A 248 25.15 10.87 -12.53
C THR A 248 24.92 11.50 -11.17
N PHE A 249 25.98 11.59 -10.35
CA PHE A 249 25.96 12.35 -9.10
C PHE A 249 26.96 13.49 -9.20
N SER A 250 26.47 14.73 -9.13
CA SER A 250 27.29 15.94 -9.23
C SER A 250 26.65 17.08 -8.45
N GLY A 251 27.48 17.92 -7.82
CA GLY A 251 26.98 19.08 -7.07
C GLY A 251 26.10 18.75 -5.85
N GLY A 252 26.09 17.49 -5.40
CA GLY A 252 25.23 17.03 -4.30
C GLY A 252 23.91 16.40 -4.75
N ASN A 253 23.63 16.34 -6.07
CA ASN A 253 22.36 15.86 -6.61
C ASN A 253 22.60 14.66 -7.54
N THR A 254 21.61 13.78 -7.66
CA THR A 254 21.56 12.78 -8.72
C THR A 254 20.73 13.31 -9.90
N THR A 255 21.24 13.13 -11.12
CA THR A 255 20.49 13.40 -12.36
C THR A 255 20.32 12.10 -13.14
N LEU A 256 19.07 11.81 -13.50
CA LEU A 256 18.63 10.74 -14.38
C LEU A 256 18.26 11.34 -15.73
N GLN A 257 18.84 10.83 -16.81
CA GLN A 257 18.39 11.11 -18.18
C GLN A 257 17.67 9.89 -18.71
N ILE A 258 16.36 10.03 -18.96
CA ILE A 258 15.48 8.94 -19.34
C ILE A 258 15.19 9.04 -20.84
N SER A 259 15.30 7.91 -21.54
CA SER A 259 14.83 7.69 -22.91
C SER A 259 13.56 6.85 -22.82
N SER A 260 12.39 7.50 -22.83
CA SER A 260 11.11 6.85 -22.53
C SER A 260 10.78 5.67 -23.44
N ASN A 261 11.31 5.65 -24.66
CA ASN A 261 11.11 4.62 -25.67
C ASN A 261 12.32 3.67 -25.86
N GLY A 262 13.39 3.85 -25.08
CA GLY A 262 14.62 3.04 -25.16
C GLY A 262 15.41 3.21 -26.47
N ASP A 263 15.21 4.29 -27.24
CA ASP A 263 15.92 4.54 -28.49
C ASP A 263 17.33 5.16 -28.31
N GLY A 264 17.70 5.45 -27.06
CA GLY A 264 18.98 6.06 -26.69
C GLY A 264 19.00 7.58 -26.82
N VAL A 265 17.87 8.22 -27.14
CA VAL A 265 17.66 9.67 -27.06
C VAL A 265 16.83 9.95 -25.81
N HIS A 266 17.41 10.71 -24.87
CA HIS A 266 16.67 11.10 -23.68
C HIS A 266 15.66 12.19 -24.02
N ASP A 267 14.47 12.06 -23.44
CA ASP A 267 13.32 12.93 -23.61
C ASP A 267 12.77 13.44 -22.27
N GLN A 268 13.27 12.91 -21.14
CA GLN A 268 12.96 13.36 -19.79
C GLN A 268 14.24 13.47 -18.93
N THR A 269 14.30 14.47 -18.05
CA THR A 269 15.35 14.57 -17.02
C THR A 269 14.74 14.66 -15.63
N ILE A 270 15.22 13.83 -14.70
CA ILE A 270 14.81 13.86 -13.29
C ILE A 270 16.03 14.17 -12.44
N VAL A 271 15.92 15.16 -11.56
CA VAL A 271 16.95 15.57 -10.62
C VAL A 271 16.46 15.28 -9.20
N MET A 272 17.27 14.58 -8.42
CA MET A 272 17.01 14.35 -6.99
C MET A 272 18.03 15.14 -6.19
N GLU A 273 17.57 16.15 -5.45
CA GLU A 273 18.44 16.99 -4.64
C GLU A 273 18.93 16.24 -3.40
N GLY A 274 20.23 16.34 -3.10
CA GLY A 274 20.81 15.73 -1.90
C GLY A 274 20.90 14.19 -1.91
N VAL A 275 20.41 13.52 -2.96
CA VAL A 275 20.44 12.06 -3.10
C VAL A 275 21.64 11.63 -3.93
N ASN A 276 22.30 10.55 -3.49
CA ASN A 276 23.40 9.94 -4.23
C ASN A 276 23.07 8.48 -4.57
N LEU A 277 22.47 8.23 -5.73
CA LEU A 277 22.12 6.86 -6.16
C LEU A 277 23.36 6.00 -6.51
N THR A 278 24.51 6.62 -6.79
CA THR A 278 25.74 5.87 -7.15
C THR A 278 26.30 5.05 -5.99
N THR A 279 25.81 5.25 -4.76
CA THR A 279 26.15 4.39 -3.63
C THR A 279 25.42 3.05 -3.65
N LEU A 280 24.38 2.91 -4.47
CA LEU A 280 23.59 1.67 -4.59
C LEU A 280 24.28 0.62 -5.45
N GLY A 281 25.18 1.02 -6.36
CA GLY A 281 25.90 0.10 -7.22
C GLY A 281 26.98 0.78 -8.08
N PRO A 282 27.99 0.04 -8.57
CA PRO A 282 29.08 0.60 -9.35
C PRO A 282 28.72 0.87 -10.82
N THR A 283 27.62 0.31 -11.33
CA THR A 283 27.13 0.51 -12.71
C THR A 283 25.65 0.89 -12.73
N ILE A 284 25.16 1.41 -13.86
CA ILE A 284 23.73 1.73 -14.03
C ILE A 284 22.86 0.49 -13.78
N PRO A 285 23.13 -0.70 -14.39
CA PRO A 285 22.37 -1.91 -14.08
C PRO A 285 22.33 -2.24 -12.58
N ASP A 286 23.47 -2.17 -11.88
CA ASP A 286 23.52 -2.49 -10.43
C ASP A 286 22.66 -1.51 -9.59
N ILE A 287 22.66 -0.22 -9.97
CA ILE A 287 21.85 0.81 -9.31
C ILE A 287 20.36 0.52 -9.54
N LEU A 288 19.96 0.28 -10.79
CA LEU A 288 18.57 0.01 -11.16
C LEU A 288 18.06 -1.27 -10.50
N ASP A 289 18.83 -2.37 -10.55
CA ASP A 289 18.48 -3.64 -9.90
C ASP A 289 18.30 -3.47 -8.40
N THR A 290 19.17 -2.68 -7.75
CA THR A 290 19.06 -2.39 -6.32
C THR A 290 17.79 -1.58 -6.02
N MET A 291 17.48 -0.56 -6.81
CA MET A 291 16.27 0.25 -6.63
C MET A 291 15.00 -0.59 -6.85
N ILE A 292 14.97 -1.43 -7.88
CA ILE A 292 13.83 -2.33 -8.16
C ILE A 292 13.68 -3.35 -7.02
N THR A 293 14.77 -3.98 -6.58
CA THR A 293 14.75 -4.97 -5.49
C THR A 293 14.26 -4.34 -4.17
N ASN A 294 14.62 -3.08 -3.93
CA ASN A 294 14.18 -2.33 -2.75
C ASN A 294 12.78 -1.72 -2.91
N GLY A 295 12.13 -1.86 -4.07
CA GLY A 295 10.83 -1.26 -4.37
C GLY A 295 10.85 0.27 -4.49
N GLN A 296 12.03 0.86 -4.73
CA GLN A 296 12.25 2.31 -4.90
C GLN A 296 12.12 2.76 -6.36
N LEU A 297 12.24 1.83 -7.31
CA LEU A 297 11.95 2.05 -8.71
C LEU A 297 10.86 1.07 -9.14
N ILE A 298 9.76 1.61 -9.67
CA ILE A 298 8.66 0.87 -10.27
C ILE A 298 8.68 1.14 -11.77
N VAL A 299 8.61 0.08 -12.55
CA VAL A 299 8.57 0.07 -14.02
C VAL A 299 7.47 -0.90 -14.44
N ASP A 300 6.92 -0.79 -15.65
CA ASP A 300 5.99 -1.81 -16.14
C ASP A 300 6.81 -3.08 -16.42
N THR A 301 6.30 -4.26 -16.02
CA THR A 301 7.00 -5.55 -16.20
C THR A 301 6.14 -6.54 -16.95
#